data_AF-A0A9Q7R6S6-F1
#
_entry.id   AF-A0A9Q7R6S6-F1
#
_cell.length_a   1.000
_cell.length_b   1.000
_cell.length_c   1.000
_cell.angle_alpha   90.00
_cell.angle_beta   90.00
_cell.angle_gamma   90.00
#
_symmetry.space_group_name_H-M   'P 1'
#
loop_
_entity.id
_entity.type
_entity.pdbx_description
1 polymer ?
#
loop_
_entity_poly.entity_id
_entity_poly.type
_entity_poly.pdbx_seq_one_letter_code
_entity_poly.pdbx_strand_id
1 'polypeptide(L)'
;MADLPILQWAIALLLAQGVLGALDTLYHHELTVALPQRHSARKELSIHALRSCFYGVLFMGIAHLAFQGIWALVIALLFALEIGLTLWDFVVEDRSRKLPAIERIMHTVLAINAGAFFALYGLQLLEWSRLPSALNPIDLGWQGWALSLFAVGVTASGIRDGLAALRLQRQGQGANPFAGGSGKRVLVTGGTGFIGETLVNQLLDAGHTVSVLARDPLRAAYLFDGRARCLRSLSKLGHGEAFDVIINLAGAPVAGPRWSAKRQAQLLASRVGTTEALLNWLQHAQHKPELWIQASAIGFYGVRDASQSLDENAERGEGFMADLCARWESSAEPATRFGVRQVVLRLGIVFGPGGALKPLLMPFHFGFGGRMGDGRQIMSWVHRDDVLQVMARAMNDPSLSGTYNMVAPEAVSQGTFATTVGKVLKRPVWLHVPAAPVRALAGEMAELFFDGQKVVPARLLQAGYRFRYPTLDAALRDLT
;
A
#
# COMPACT_ATOMS: atom_id res chain seq x y z
N MET A 1 8.66 55.35 10.93
CA MET A 1 8.61 53.97 10.41
C MET A 1 9.85 53.27 10.91
N ALA A 2 9.79 52.63 12.06
CA ALA A 2 10.88 51.81 12.57
C ALA A 2 10.79 50.43 11.92
N ASP A 3 11.92 49.93 11.41
CA ASP A 3 12.06 48.63 10.78
C ASP A 3 11.45 47.51 11.64
N LEU A 4 10.62 46.66 11.05
CA LEU A 4 10.09 45.44 11.67
C LEU A 4 10.89 44.22 11.15
N PRO A 5 12.13 43.96 11.64
CA PRO A 5 12.91 42.82 11.17
C PRO A 5 12.21 41.49 11.51
N ILE A 6 11.54 41.39 12.68
CA ILE A 6 10.96 40.14 13.18
C ILE A 6 9.79 39.67 12.30
N LEU A 7 8.84 40.55 11.98
CA LEU A 7 7.70 40.22 11.13
C LEU A 7 8.17 39.82 9.72
N GLN A 8 9.12 40.52 9.13
CA GLN A 8 9.64 40.18 7.80
C GLN A 8 10.26 38.78 7.76
N TRP A 9 11.07 38.42 8.76
CA TRP A 9 11.62 37.06 8.88
C TRP A 9 10.54 36.01 9.11
N ALA A 10 9.53 36.30 9.94
CA ALA A 10 8.40 35.40 10.13
C ALA A 10 7.64 35.16 8.81
N ILE A 11 7.35 36.21 8.04
CA ILE A 11 6.68 36.08 6.74
C ILE A 11 7.53 35.28 5.74
N ALA A 12 8.86 35.48 5.71
CA ALA A 12 9.75 34.70 4.86
C ALA A 12 9.72 33.20 5.19
N LEU A 13 9.74 32.84 6.48
CA LEU A 13 9.61 31.46 6.93
C LEU A 13 8.23 30.88 6.59
N LEU A 14 7.17 31.68 6.71
CA LEU A 14 5.81 31.26 6.36
C LEU A 14 5.64 31.00 4.85
N LEU A 15 6.29 31.81 4.01
CA LEU A 15 6.33 31.57 2.57
C LEU A 15 7.08 30.28 2.23
N ALA A 16 8.25 30.06 2.85
CA ALA A 16 8.99 28.82 2.71
C ALA A 16 8.15 27.61 3.17
N GLN A 17 7.42 27.75 4.28
CA GLN A 17 6.50 26.72 4.78
C GLN A 17 5.41 26.41 3.77
N GLY A 18 4.81 27.43 3.14
CA GLY A 18 3.79 27.26 2.10
C GLY A 18 4.29 26.47 0.91
N VAL A 19 5.51 26.77 0.42
CA VAL A 19 6.13 26.02 -0.69
C VAL A 19 6.43 24.58 -0.30
N LEU A 20 7.05 24.35 0.85
CA LEU A 20 7.39 23.01 1.32
C LEU A 20 6.13 22.16 1.57
N GLY A 21 5.09 22.74 2.17
CA GLY A 21 3.81 22.06 2.40
C GLY A 21 3.06 21.73 1.11
N ALA A 22 3.14 22.59 0.10
CA ALA A 22 2.58 22.30 -1.23
C ALA A 22 3.33 21.15 -1.92
N LEU A 23 4.67 21.14 -1.84
CA LEU A 23 5.49 20.05 -2.38
C LEU A 23 5.19 18.73 -1.68
N ASP A 24 5.04 18.75 -0.36
CA ASP A 24 4.72 17.57 0.44
C ASP A 24 3.34 16.98 0.08
N THR A 25 2.33 17.85 -0.02
CA THR A 25 0.98 17.45 -0.43
C THR A 25 0.98 16.83 -1.84
N LEU A 26 1.63 17.48 -2.82
CA LEU A 26 1.64 17.01 -4.20
C LEU A 26 2.49 15.75 -4.38
N TYR A 27 3.66 15.69 -3.76
CA TYR A 27 4.61 14.60 -3.96
C TYR A 27 4.31 13.39 -3.07
N HIS A 28 4.17 13.60 -1.76
CA HIS A 28 3.96 12.50 -0.83
C HIS A 28 2.50 12.05 -0.84
N HIS A 29 1.56 12.95 -0.54
CA HIS A 29 0.16 12.56 -0.33
C HIS A 29 -0.57 12.16 -1.62
N GLU A 30 -0.31 12.87 -2.72
CA GLU A 30 -0.98 12.62 -4.00
C GLU A 30 -0.22 11.63 -4.89
N LEU A 31 1.05 11.89 -5.20
CA LEU A 31 1.77 11.09 -6.20
C LEU A 31 2.29 9.76 -5.66
N THR A 32 2.91 9.76 -4.47
CA THR A 32 3.56 8.54 -3.97
C THR A 32 2.65 7.68 -3.11
N VAL A 33 1.72 8.26 -2.35
CA VAL A 33 0.86 7.52 -1.41
C VAL A 33 -0.54 7.34 -1.96
N ALA A 34 -1.02 8.30 -2.75
CA ALA A 34 -2.38 8.39 -3.27
C ALA A 34 -3.43 8.20 -2.15
N LEU A 35 -3.29 8.97 -1.07
CA LEU A 35 -4.12 8.85 0.13
C LEU A 35 -5.63 8.83 -0.15
N PRO A 36 -6.19 9.67 -1.06
CA PRO A 36 -7.62 9.67 -1.38
C PRO A 36 -8.18 8.32 -1.85
N GLN A 37 -7.33 7.41 -2.35
CA GLN A 37 -7.69 6.11 -2.90
C GLN A 37 -7.52 4.97 -1.89
N ARG A 38 -6.97 5.24 -0.70
CA ARG A 38 -6.78 4.22 0.34
C ARG A 38 -7.97 4.18 1.28
N HIS A 39 -8.68 3.06 1.31
CA HIS A 39 -9.80 2.84 2.24
C HIS A 39 -9.45 3.05 3.72
N SER A 40 -8.19 2.81 4.12
CA SER A 40 -7.71 3.05 5.50
C SER A 40 -7.37 4.51 5.80
N ALA A 41 -7.19 5.36 4.78
CA ALA A 41 -6.72 6.74 4.93
C ALA A 41 -7.82 7.73 5.30
N ARG A 42 -9.07 7.29 5.53
CA ARG A 42 -10.19 8.19 5.89
C ARG A 42 -9.85 9.12 7.05
N LYS A 43 -9.27 8.57 8.14
CA LYS A 43 -8.92 9.37 9.33
C LYS A 43 -7.86 10.41 9.00
N GLU A 44 -6.80 10.00 8.30
CA GLU A 44 -5.71 10.86 7.81
C GLU A 44 -6.27 11.98 6.92
N LEU A 45 -7.08 11.67 5.91
CA LEU A 45 -7.74 12.65 5.04
C LEU A 45 -8.66 13.61 5.81
N SER A 46 -9.38 13.13 6.83
CA SER A 46 -10.23 14.01 7.64
C SER A 46 -9.42 14.99 8.48
N ILE A 47 -8.27 14.56 9.00
CA ILE A 47 -7.34 15.41 9.75
C ILE A 47 -6.69 16.43 8.80
N HIS A 48 -6.25 16.00 7.62
CA HIS A 48 -5.70 16.89 6.58
C HIS A 48 -6.72 17.94 6.11
N ALA A 49 -7.97 17.55 5.91
CA ALA A 49 -9.05 18.45 5.53
C ALA A 49 -9.26 19.53 6.60
N LEU A 50 -9.33 19.13 7.87
CA LEU A 50 -9.48 20.04 9.00
C LEU A 50 -8.28 20.99 9.12
N ARG A 51 -7.06 20.45 9.10
CA ARG A 51 -5.82 21.24 9.19
C ARG A 51 -5.69 22.24 8.03
N SER A 52 -6.02 21.82 6.81
CA SER A 52 -6.00 22.67 5.62
C SER A 52 -6.95 23.87 5.74
N CYS A 53 -8.12 23.71 6.35
CA CYS A 53 -9.03 24.83 6.63
C CYS A 53 -8.40 25.84 7.60
N PHE A 54 -7.74 25.36 8.66
CA PHE A 54 -7.02 26.24 9.60
C PHE A 54 -5.89 27.01 8.92
N TYR A 55 -5.08 26.34 8.08
CA TYR A 55 -4.04 27.02 7.31
C TYR A 55 -4.60 28.03 6.32
N GLY A 56 -5.73 27.74 5.67
CA GLY A 56 -6.40 28.70 4.79
C GLY A 56 -6.75 30.00 5.50
N VAL A 57 -7.35 29.90 6.69
CA VAL A 57 -7.68 31.06 7.53
C VAL A 57 -6.42 31.80 7.99
N LEU A 58 -5.40 31.07 8.44
CA LEU A 58 -4.15 31.67 8.92
C LEU A 58 -3.39 32.39 7.81
N PHE A 59 -3.19 31.77 6.65
CA PHE A 59 -2.51 32.41 5.52
C PHE A 59 -3.26 33.65 5.03
N MET A 60 -4.59 33.58 4.89
CA MET A 60 -5.39 34.72 4.45
C MET A 60 -5.40 35.85 5.48
N GLY A 61 -5.50 35.49 6.77
CA GLY A 61 -5.48 36.47 7.86
C GLY A 61 -4.14 37.17 7.96
N ILE A 62 -3.04 36.42 8.03
CA ILE A 62 -1.67 36.95 8.16
C ILE A 62 -1.28 37.78 6.94
N ALA A 63 -1.80 37.44 5.75
CA ALA A 63 -1.52 38.18 4.52
C ALA A 63 -1.97 39.66 4.58
N HIS A 64 -3.05 39.94 5.32
CA HIS A 64 -3.77 41.22 5.20
C HIS A 64 -4.05 41.92 6.54
N LEU A 65 -3.82 41.27 7.69
CA LEU A 65 -4.26 41.78 8.99
C LEU A 65 -3.16 41.73 10.06
N ALA A 66 -3.10 42.79 10.86
CA ALA A 66 -2.42 42.83 12.15
C ALA A 66 -3.44 42.56 13.25
N PHE A 67 -3.20 41.51 14.02
CA PHE A 67 -4.09 41.04 15.08
C PHE A 67 -3.71 41.73 16.39
N GLN A 68 -4.41 42.80 16.75
CA GLN A 68 -4.11 43.60 17.94
C GLN A 68 -5.05 43.28 19.10
N GLY A 69 -4.55 43.44 20.33
CA GLY A 69 -5.28 43.17 21.56
C GLY A 69 -5.77 41.72 21.64
N ILE A 70 -7.07 41.52 21.86
CA ILE A 70 -7.67 40.18 22.00
C ILE A 70 -7.48 39.30 20.76
N TRP A 71 -7.40 39.90 19.57
CA TRP A 71 -7.21 39.15 18.34
C TRP A 71 -5.83 38.48 18.27
N ALA A 72 -4.82 39.08 18.91
CA ALA A 72 -3.50 38.45 19.03
C ALA A 72 -3.58 37.12 19.80
N LEU A 73 -4.37 37.10 20.88
CA LEU A 73 -4.61 35.90 21.69
C LEU A 73 -5.40 34.84 20.93
N VAL A 74 -6.40 35.26 20.13
CA VAL A 74 -7.18 34.35 19.27
C VAL A 74 -6.27 33.64 18.27
N ILE A 75 -5.38 34.37 17.59
CA ILE A 75 -4.41 33.76 16.66
C ILE A 75 -3.39 32.89 17.38
N ALA A 76 -2.90 33.31 18.55
CA ALA A 76 -2.01 32.47 19.36
C ALA A 76 -2.67 31.14 19.76
N LEU A 77 -3.95 31.16 20.15
CA LEU A 77 -4.73 29.95 20.43
C LEU A 77 -4.91 29.08 19.17
N LEU A 78 -5.14 29.72 18.02
CA LEU A 78 -5.27 29.02 16.74
C LEU A 78 -3.97 28.30 16.35
N PHE A 79 -2.81 28.91 16.59
CA PHE A 79 -1.51 28.26 16.42
C PHE A 79 -1.30 27.12 17.41
N ALA A 80 -1.66 27.29 18.68
CA ALA A 80 -1.54 26.19 19.65
C ALA A 80 -2.39 24.98 19.25
N LEU A 81 -3.60 25.21 18.74
CA LEU A 81 -4.47 24.16 18.19
C LEU A 81 -3.83 23.50 16.96
N GLU A 82 -3.29 24.29 16.04
CA GLU A 82 -2.61 23.79 14.83
C GLU A 82 -1.41 22.92 15.19
N ILE A 83 -0.56 23.35 16.13
CA ILE A 83 0.59 22.56 16.61
C ILE A 83 0.10 21.23 17.18
N GLY A 84 -0.97 21.24 17.98
CA GLY A 84 -1.59 20.03 18.51
C GLY A 84 -2.10 19.10 17.40
N LEU A 85 -2.77 19.65 16.39
CA LEU A 85 -3.26 18.88 15.24
C LEU A 85 -2.11 18.30 14.41
N THR A 86 -1.02 19.04 14.22
CA THR A 86 0.15 18.58 13.45
C THR A 86 0.92 17.49 14.18
N LEU A 87 1.06 17.59 15.51
CA LEU A 87 1.61 16.50 16.32
C LEU A 87 0.72 15.26 16.30
N TRP A 88 -0.61 15.46 16.39
CA TRP A 88 -1.56 14.36 16.30
C TRP A 88 -1.53 13.67 14.94
N ASP A 89 -1.46 14.44 13.85
CA ASP A 89 -1.33 13.93 12.49
C ASP A 89 -0.09 13.06 12.33
N PHE A 90 1.07 13.53 12.82
CA PHE A 90 2.31 12.74 12.81
C PHE A 90 2.16 11.39 13.52
N VAL A 91 1.45 11.35 14.66
CA VAL A 91 1.19 10.11 15.39
C VAL A 91 0.24 9.19 14.60
N VAL A 92 -0.82 9.75 13.99
CA VAL A 92 -1.76 8.98 13.18
C VAL A 92 -1.08 8.41 11.95
N GLU A 93 -0.24 9.20 11.30
CA GLU A 93 0.46 8.83 10.08
C GLU A 93 1.53 7.75 10.31
N ASP A 94 2.35 7.87 11.35
CA ASP A 94 3.36 6.84 11.69
C ASP A 94 2.72 5.51 12.14
N ARG A 95 1.46 5.57 12.60
CA ARG A 95 0.64 4.38 12.87
C ARG A 95 -0.04 3.83 11.63
N SER A 96 -0.50 4.69 10.71
CA SER A 96 -1.27 4.26 9.53
C SER A 96 -0.38 3.63 8.46
N ARG A 97 0.88 4.10 8.33
CA ARG A 97 1.81 3.62 7.28
C ARG A 97 3.27 3.84 7.65
N LYS A 98 4.14 3.06 6.99
CA LYS A 98 5.59 3.29 7.07
C LYS A 98 5.99 4.48 6.22
N LEU A 99 6.45 5.53 6.88
CA LEU A 99 7.01 6.72 6.22
C LEU A 99 8.37 6.39 5.58
N PRO A 100 8.53 6.60 4.25
CA PRO A 100 9.83 6.60 3.58
C PRO A 100 10.80 7.59 4.23
N ALA A 101 12.10 7.32 4.10
CA ALA A 101 13.13 8.17 4.71
C ALA A 101 13.07 9.64 4.21
N ILE A 102 12.75 9.83 2.93
CA ILE A 102 12.64 11.17 2.32
C ILE A 102 11.47 11.97 2.92
N GLU A 103 10.33 11.31 3.15
CA GLU A 103 9.16 11.92 3.78
C GLU A 103 9.48 12.34 5.23
N ARG A 104 10.19 11.48 6.00
CA ARG A 104 10.66 11.84 7.36
C ARG A 104 11.59 13.05 7.37
N ILE A 105 12.49 13.16 6.39
CA ILE A 105 13.37 14.32 6.25
C ILE A 105 12.53 15.58 5.96
N MET A 106 11.58 15.49 5.02
CA MET A 106 10.69 16.60 4.69
C MET A 106 9.90 17.07 5.92
N HIS A 107 9.31 16.16 6.70
CA HIS A 107 8.57 16.49 7.91
C HIS A 107 9.46 17.13 8.98
N THR A 108 10.71 16.66 9.10
CA THR A 108 11.68 17.27 10.03
C THR A 108 12.01 18.71 9.62
N VAL A 109 12.24 18.96 8.34
CA VAL A 109 12.52 20.31 7.81
C VAL A 109 11.30 21.23 8.01
N LEU A 110 10.10 20.74 7.68
CA LEU A 110 8.83 21.44 7.90
C LEU A 110 8.63 21.81 9.37
N ALA A 111 8.92 20.90 10.30
CA ALA A 111 8.77 21.15 11.73
C ALA A 111 9.76 22.20 12.26
N ILE A 112 11.02 22.15 11.81
CA ILE A 112 12.03 23.15 12.18
C ILE A 112 11.63 24.55 11.66
N ASN A 113 11.25 24.64 10.39
CA ASN A 113 10.84 25.90 9.77
C ASN A 113 9.57 26.48 10.42
N ALA A 114 8.56 25.63 10.67
CA ALA A 114 7.34 26.02 11.38
C ALA A 114 7.63 26.50 12.81
N GLY A 115 8.49 25.80 13.56
CA GLY A 115 8.89 26.21 14.90
C GLY A 115 9.56 27.58 14.94
N ALA A 116 10.45 27.86 13.98
CA ALA A 116 11.07 29.17 13.84
C ALA A 116 10.05 30.26 13.49
N PHE A 117 9.10 29.96 12.59
CA PHE A 117 7.99 30.86 12.26
C PHE A 117 7.15 31.20 13.50
N PHE A 118 6.69 30.18 14.23
CA PHE A 118 5.85 30.38 15.43
C PHE A 118 6.57 31.19 16.51
N ALA A 119 7.88 30.99 16.68
CA ALA A 119 8.66 31.78 17.63
C ALA A 119 8.69 33.27 17.23
N LEU A 120 9.06 33.59 15.98
CA LEU A 120 9.17 34.98 15.53
C LEU A 120 7.81 35.67 15.45
N TYR A 121 6.80 35.02 14.88
CA TYR A 121 5.46 35.58 14.81
C TYR A 121 4.81 35.67 16.20
N GLY A 122 5.10 34.73 17.11
CA GLY A 122 4.67 34.79 18.51
C GLY A 122 5.22 36.02 19.25
N LEU A 123 6.48 36.40 19.01
CA LEU A 123 7.04 37.65 19.51
C LEU A 123 6.27 38.86 18.97
N GLN A 124 5.92 38.84 17.67
CA GLN A 124 5.12 39.90 17.07
C GLN A 124 3.70 39.98 17.67
N LEU A 125 3.07 38.83 17.92
CA LEU A 125 1.76 38.76 18.58
C LEU A 125 1.83 39.27 20.02
N LEU A 126 2.93 39.04 20.74
CA LEU A 126 3.12 39.57 22.09
C LEU A 126 3.17 41.11 22.06
N GLU A 127 3.85 41.71 21.09
CA GLU A 127 3.83 43.15 20.90
C GLU A 127 2.42 43.67 20.59
N TRP A 128 1.72 43.03 19.63
CA TRP A 128 0.38 43.45 19.24
C TRP A 128 -0.69 43.19 20.32
N SER A 129 -0.48 42.22 21.20
CA SER A 129 -1.39 41.94 22.32
C SER A 129 -1.49 43.10 23.33
N ARG A 130 -0.48 43.97 23.37
CA ARG A 130 -0.44 45.16 24.24
C ARG A 130 -1.18 46.36 23.65
N LEU A 131 -1.60 46.28 22.39
CA LEU A 131 -2.36 47.33 21.71
C LEU A 131 -3.87 47.16 21.93
N PRO A 132 -4.68 48.22 21.72
CA PRO A 132 -6.14 48.11 21.72
C PRO A 132 -6.63 47.04 20.73
N SER A 133 -7.73 46.39 21.07
CA SER A 133 -8.26 45.30 20.24
C SER A 133 -8.75 45.81 18.89
N ALA A 134 -8.07 45.40 17.83
CA ALA A 134 -8.40 45.79 16.45
C ALA A 134 -7.86 44.75 15.45
N LEU A 135 -8.51 44.68 14.29
CA LEU A 135 -8.00 44.00 13.09
C LEU A 135 -7.59 45.09 12.10
N ASN A 136 -6.31 45.44 12.10
CA ASN A 136 -5.82 46.53 11.25
C ASN A 136 -5.29 45.97 9.93
N PRO A 137 -5.70 46.52 8.78
CA PRO A 137 -5.11 46.13 7.49
C PRO A 137 -3.60 46.34 7.48
N ILE A 138 -2.87 45.40 6.88
CA ILE A 138 -1.44 45.52 6.62
C ILE A 138 -1.18 45.25 5.15
N ASP A 139 -0.18 45.91 4.59
CA ASP A 139 0.30 45.65 3.24
C ASP A 139 1.67 44.97 3.30
N LEU A 140 1.70 43.68 2.94
CA LEU A 140 2.92 42.88 2.79
C LEU A 140 3.44 42.87 1.33
N GLY A 141 2.86 43.69 0.45
CA GLY A 141 3.16 43.72 -0.97
C GLY A 141 2.95 42.36 -1.63
N TRP A 142 3.95 41.93 -2.41
CA TRP A 142 3.89 40.65 -3.13
C TRP A 142 3.79 39.44 -2.20
N GLN A 143 4.31 39.54 -0.97
CA GLN A 143 4.30 38.44 0.00
C GLN A 143 2.87 38.15 0.47
N GLY A 144 2.05 39.19 0.70
CA GLY A 144 0.63 39.03 1.05
C GLY A 144 -0.18 38.34 -0.06
N TRP A 145 0.10 38.69 -1.33
CA TRP A 145 -0.50 38.01 -2.48
C TRP A 145 -0.09 36.55 -2.59
N ALA A 146 1.19 36.23 -2.37
CA ALA A 146 1.66 34.85 -2.36
C ALA A 146 1.02 34.03 -1.23
N LEU A 147 0.90 34.59 -0.02
CA LEU A 147 0.19 33.94 1.10
C LEU A 147 -1.30 33.74 0.79
N SER A 148 -1.94 34.71 0.14
CA SER A 148 -3.34 34.57 -0.30
C SER A 148 -3.53 33.44 -1.31
N LEU A 149 -2.58 33.28 -2.24
CA LEU A 149 -2.57 32.16 -3.18
C LEU A 149 -2.41 30.82 -2.45
N PHE A 150 -1.51 30.74 -1.47
CA PHE A 150 -1.36 29.55 -0.62
C PHE A 150 -2.63 29.25 0.17
N ALA A 151 -3.30 30.28 0.71
CA ALA A 151 -4.58 30.13 1.41
C ALA A 151 -5.65 29.48 0.52
N VAL A 152 -5.77 29.94 -0.74
CA VAL A 152 -6.71 29.36 -1.72
C VAL A 152 -6.32 27.92 -2.05
N GLY A 153 -5.04 27.67 -2.34
CA GLY A 153 -4.54 26.35 -2.70
C GLY A 153 -4.74 25.31 -1.59
N VAL A 154 -4.37 25.65 -0.35
CA VAL A 154 -4.53 24.73 0.79
C VAL A 154 -6.01 24.49 1.12
N THR A 155 -6.86 25.52 1.03
CA THR A 155 -8.31 25.36 1.26
C THR A 155 -8.93 24.44 0.20
N ALA A 156 -8.57 24.61 -1.08
CA ALA A 156 -9.04 23.75 -2.16
C ALA A 156 -8.59 22.29 -1.95
N SER A 157 -7.33 22.08 -1.54
CA SER A 157 -6.82 20.76 -1.17
C SER A 157 -7.60 20.16 0.01
N GLY A 158 -7.86 20.94 1.05
CA GLY A 158 -8.63 20.51 2.22
C GLY A 158 -10.07 20.11 1.90
N ILE A 159 -10.77 20.88 1.07
CA ILE A 159 -12.12 20.53 0.60
C ILE A 159 -12.09 19.21 -0.16
N ARG A 160 -11.11 19.03 -1.06
CA ARG A 160 -10.95 17.77 -1.81
C ARG A 160 -10.75 16.59 -0.87
N ASP A 161 -9.85 16.70 0.11
CA ASP A 161 -9.54 15.63 1.05
C ASP A 161 -10.75 15.31 1.94
N GLY A 162 -11.52 16.33 2.36
CA GLY A 162 -12.78 16.16 3.08
C GLY A 162 -13.83 15.42 2.26
N LEU A 163 -13.98 15.76 0.96
CA LEU A 163 -14.86 15.05 0.05
C LEU A 163 -14.41 13.60 -0.16
N ALA A 164 -13.10 13.33 -0.25
CA ALA A 164 -12.56 11.98 -0.35
C ALA A 164 -12.86 11.17 0.93
N ALA A 165 -12.64 11.76 2.11
CA ALA A 165 -12.96 11.11 3.40
C ALA A 165 -14.45 10.76 3.52
N LEU A 166 -15.35 11.63 3.05
CA LEU A 166 -16.80 11.37 3.01
C LEU A 166 -17.19 10.28 2.02
N ARG A 167 -16.54 10.20 0.85
CA ARG A 167 -16.75 9.10 -0.11
C ARG A 167 -16.33 7.76 0.49
N LEU A 168 -15.16 7.71 1.14
CA LEU A 168 -14.67 6.51 1.82
C LEU A 168 -15.59 6.09 2.97
N GLN A 169 -16.19 7.04 3.69
CA GLN A 169 -17.20 6.74 4.69
C GLN A 169 -18.46 6.08 4.09
N ARG A 170 -18.93 6.59 2.94
CA ARG A 170 -20.13 6.08 2.27
C ARG A 170 -19.93 4.74 1.59
N GLN A 171 -18.72 4.46 1.09
CA GLN A 171 -18.42 3.17 0.47
C GLN A 171 -18.43 2.01 1.47
N GLY A 172 -18.34 2.28 2.78
CA GLY A 172 -18.25 1.24 3.81
C GLY A 172 -16.96 0.42 3.64
N GLN A 173 -16.49 -0.21 4.72
CA GLN A 173 -15.56 -1.32 4.51
C GLN A 173 -16.40 -2.48 3.93
N GLY A 174 -16.00 -3.02 2.78
CA GLY A 174 -16.65 -4.22 2.24
C GLY A 174 -16.72 -5.31 3.31
N ALA A 175 -17.75 -6.15 3.27
CA ALA A 175 -17.93 -7.21 4.26
C ALA A 175 -16.62 -8.01 4.39
N ASN A 176 -16.10 -8.12 5.60
CA ASN A 176 -14.88 -8.88 5.85
C ASN A 176 -15.15 -10.35 5.50
N PRO A 177 -14.46 -10.92 4.49
CA PRO A 177 -14.79 -12.26 3.98
C PRO A 177 -14.49 -13.38 5.00
N PHE A 178 -13.69 -13.08 6.04
CA PHE A 178 -13.38 -14.01 7.12
C PHE A 178 -14.39 -13.93 8.28
N ALA A 179 -15.33 -12.98 8.28
CA ALA A 179 -16.34 -12.85 9.32
C ALA A 179 -17.44 -13.94 9.21
N GLY A 180 -18.09 -14.23 10.34
CA GLY A 180 -19.26 -15.13 10.40
C GLY A 180 -18.97 -16.60 10.73
N GLY A 181 -17.71 -16.96 10.96
CA GLY A 181 -17.31 -18.29 11.45
C GLY A 181 -16.92 -18.31 12.93
N SER A 182 -16.69 -19.51 13.49
CA SER A 182 -16.05 -19.66 14.80
C SER A 182 -14.60 -19.19 14.75
N GLY A 183 -14.11 -18.55 15.83
CA GLY A 183 -12.72 -18.09 15.92
C GLY A 183 -11.71 -19.23 15.73
N LYS A 184 -10.98 -19.19 14.61
CA LYS A 184 -9.89 -20.13 14.29
C LYS A 184 -8.53 -19.60 14.74
N ARG A 185 -7.59 -20.49 15.04
CA ARG A 185 -6.17 -20.22 15.28
C ARG A 185 -5.41 -20.37 13.97
N VAL A 186 -4.86 -19.27 13.46
CA VAL A 186 -4.23 -19.20 12.15
C VAL A 186 -2.75 -18.90 12.28
N LEU A 187 -1.89 -19.76 11.70
CA LEU A 187 -0.47 -19.50 11.55
C LEU A 187 -0.19 -18.94 10.15
N VAL A 188 0.30 -17.70 10.08
CA VAL A 188 0.59 -16.99 8.83
C VAL A 188 2.08 -16.78 8.68
N THR A 189 2.66 -17.22 7.56
CA THR A 189 4.00 -16.80 7.14
C THR A 189 3.88 -15.74 6.04
N GLY A 190 4.86 -14.84 5.94
CA GLY A 190 4.75 -13.71 5.02
C GLY A 190 3.64 -12.71 5.39
N GLY A 191 3.17 -12.75 6.64
CA GLY A 191 2.09 -11.90 7.14
C GLY A 191 2.40 -10.41 7.09
N THR A 192 3.68 -10.00 7.08
CA THR A 192 4.06 -8.58 6.93
C THR A 192 4.21 -8.13 5.46
N GLY A 193 3.82 -8.98 4.50
CA GLY A 193 3.91 -8.70 3.07
C GLY A 193 2.64 -8.05 2.52
N PHE A 194 2.64 -7.70 1.23
CA PHE A 194 1.55 -6.98 0.57
C PHE A 194 0.16 -7.63 0.71
N ILE A 195 0.05 -8.95 0.50
CA ILE A 195 -1.20 -9.71 0.68
C ILE A 195 -1.39 -10.04 2.17
N GLY A 196 -0.30 -10.47 2.82
CA GLY A 196 -0.32 -10.94 4.21
C GLY A 196 -0.80 -9.90 5.21
N GLU A 197 -0.44 -8.63 5.04
CA GLU A 197 -0.78 -7.58 6.00
C GLU A 197 -2.29 -7.34 6.05
N THR A 198 -2.93 -7.30 4.88
CA THR A 198 -4.39 -7.18 4.78
C THR A 198 -5.09 -8.45 5.28
N LEU A 199 -4.55 -9.63 4.95
CA LEU A 199 -5.06 -10.92 5.44
C LEU A 199 -5.05 -10.99 6.98
N VAL A 200 -3.91 -10.69 7.61
CA VAL A 200 -3.77 -10.78 9.08
C VAL A 200 -4.74 -9.81 9.76
N ASN A 201 -4.84 -8.57 9.29
CA ASN A 201 -5.79 -7.61 9.86
C ASN A 201 -7.24 -8.07 9.70
N GLN A 202 -7.65 -8.56 8.52
CA GLN A 202 -9.01 -9.08 8.33
C GLN A 202 -9.29 -10.32 9.19
N LEU A 203 -8.33 -11.22 9.37
CA LEU A 203 -8.49 -12.37 10.26
C LEU A 203 -8.68 -11.91 11.73
N LEU A 204 -7.87 -10.97 12.21
CA LEU A 204 -7.99 -10.42 13.55
C LEU A 204 -9.32 -9.69 13.76
N ASP A 205 -9.74 -8.88 12.78
CA ASP A 205 -11.01 -8.13 12.82
C ASP A 205 -12.23 -9.07 12.78
N ALA A 206 -12.08 -10.27 12.20
CA ALA A 206 -13.09 -11.32 12.21
C ALA A 206 -13.08 -12.19 13.49
N GLY A 207 -12.18 -11.91 14.45
CA GLY A 207 -12.10 -12.63 15.73
C GLY A 207 -11.23 -13.89 15.70
N HIS A 208 -10.44 -14.12 14.66
CA HIS A 208 -9.46 -15.20 14.63
C HIS A 208 -8.23 -14.87 15.48
N THR A 209 -7.61 -15.88 16.07
CA THR A 209 -6.32 -15.72 16.75
C THR A 209 -5.20 -15.95 15.74
N VAL A 210 -4.36 -14.94 15.50
CA VAL A 210 -3.32 -15.02 14.47
C VAL A 210 -1.93 -15.06 15.07
N SER A 211 -1.13 -16.06 14.66
CA SER A 211 0.31 -16.09 14.88
C SER A 211 1.05 -15.81 13.58
N VAL A 212 2.00 -14.89 13.60
CA VAL A 212 2.74 -14.47 12.40
C VAL A 212 4.21 -14.88 12.53
N LEU A 213 4.70 -15.71 11.61
CA LEU A 213 6.13 -16.00 11.47
C LEU A 213 6.79 -14.85 10.69
N ALA A 214 7.62 -14.07 11.38
CA ALA A 214 8.29 -12.90 10.85
C ALA A 214 9.79 -12.88 11.19
N ARG A 215 10.61 -12.42 10.24
CA ARG A 215 12.06 -12.24 10.46
C ARG A 215 12.37 -11.24 11.58
N ASP A 216 11.48 -10.25 11.75
CA ASP A 216 11.52 -9.21 12.78
C ASP A 216 10.16 -9.19 13.51
N PRO A 217 10.04 -9.91 14.64
CA PRO A 217 8.79 -10.01 15.38
C PRO A 217 8.34 -8.70 16.02
N LEU A 218 9.27 -7.82 16.44
CA LEU A 218 8.92 -6.55 17.06
C LEU A 218 8.25 -5.62 16.03
N ARG A 219 8.84 -5.54 14.83
CA ARG A 219 8.26 -4.78 13.73
C ARG A 219 6.92 -5.37 13.26
N ALA A 220 6.77 -6.69 13.28
CA ALA A 220 5.50 -7.34 12.97
C ALA A 220 4.45 -7.05 14.05
N ALA A 221 4.81 -7.09 15.33
CA ALA A 221 3.90 -6.77 16.42
C ALA A 221 3.42 -5.32 16.35
N TYR A 222 4.31 -4.37 16.04
CA TYR A 222 3.95 -2.97 15.79
C TYR A 222 2.96 -2.83 14.63
N LEU A 223 3.19 -3.56 13.52
CA LEU A 223 2.33 -3.51 12.33
C LEU A 223 0.89 -3.99 12.59
N PHE A 224 0.67 -4.80 13.63
CA PHE A 224 -0.63 -5.37 13.98
C PHE A 224 -1.13 -4.90 15.35
N ASP A 225 -0.63 -3.77 15.86
CA ASP A 225 -1.02 -3.18 17.16
C ASP A 225 -0.93 -4.16 18.34
N GLY A 226 0.04 -5.09 18.30
CA GLY A 226 0.20 -6.13 19.31
C GLY A 226 -0.90 -7.21 19.33
N ARG A 227 -1.88 -7.15 18.41
CA ARG A 227 -3.02 -8.09 18.33
C ARG A 227 -2.62 -9.48 17.83
N ALA A 228 -1.56 -9.58 17.02
CA ALA A 228 -1.03 -10.85 16.52
C ALA A 228 0.19 -11.32 17.32
N ARG A 229 0.26 -12.63 17.60
CA ARG A 229 1.46 -13.24 18.21
C ARG A 229 2.57 -13.37 17.17
N CYS A 230 3.63 -12.58 17.30
CA CYS A 230 4.71 -12.56 16.32
C CYS A 230 5.89 -13.44 16.76
N LEU A 231 6.33 -14.32 15.87
CA LEU A 231 7.34 -15.35 16.13
C LEU A 231 8.51 -15.23 15.16
N ARG A 232 9.74 -15.42 15.65
CA ARG A 232 10.94 -15.45 14.80
C ARG A 232 11.22 -16.82 14.19
N SER A 233 10.87 -17.86 14.92
CA SER A 233 11.19 -19.25 14.60
C SER A 233 10.06 -20.15 15.07
N LEU A 234 9.77 -21.18 14.28
CA LEU A 234 8.82 -22.24 14.62
C LEU A 234 9.33 -23.11 15.77
N SER A 235 10.63 -23.12 16.07
CA SER A 235 11.19 -23.81 17.25
C SER A 235 10.69 -23.25 18.59
N LYS A 236 10.07 -22.06 18.59
CA LYS A 236 9.41 -21.49 19.76
C LYS A 236 7.99 -22.01 19.97
N LEU A 237 7.43 -22.72 19.00
CA LEU A 237 6.13 -23.37 19.11
C LEU A 237 6.32 -24.69 19.83
N GLY A 238 5.64 -24.86 20.97
CA GLY A 238 5.57 -26.16 21.63
C GLY A 238 4.81 -27.19 20.77
N HIS A 239 5.11 -28.48 20.95
CA HIS A 239 4.41 -29.56 20.22
C HIS A 239 2.91 -29.62 20.52
N GLY A 240 2.47 -29.15 21.69
CA GLY A 240 1.06 -29.05 22.07
C GLY A 240 0.34 -27.81 21.54
N GLU A 241 1.05 -26.87 20.90
CA GLU A 241 0.39 -25.75 20.23
C GLU A 241 -0.44 -26.25 19.05
N ALA A 242 -1.63 -25.70 18.92
CA ALA A 242 -2.60 -26.12 17.92
C ALA A 242 -3.02 -24.93 17.06
N PHE A 243 -2.96 -25.15 15.75
CA PHE A 243 -3.45 -24.24 14.72
C PHE A 243 -4.48 -24.99 13.90
N ASP A 244 -5.55 -24.30 13.53
CA ASP A 244 -6.60 -24.87 12.70
C ASP A 244 -6.24 -24.65 11.22
N VAL A 245 -5.58 -23.52 10.90
CA VAL A 245 -5.19 -23.16 9.53
C VAL A 245 -3.74 -22.68 9.48
N ILE A 246 -2.99 -23.14 8.48
CA ILE A 246 -1.69 -22.58 8.08
C ILE A 246 -1.85 -21.84 6.76
N ILE A 247 -1.37 -20.60 6.68
CA ILE A 247 -1.32 -19.82 5.44
C ILE A 247 0.12 -19.42 5.17
N ASN A 248 0.73 -20.04 4.15
CA ASN A 248 2.12 -19.84 3.80
C ASN A 248 2.24 -18.85 2.62
N LEU A 249 2.47 -17.57 2.92
CA LEU A 249 2.74 -16.51 1.93
C LEU A 249 4.21 -16.08 1.91
N ALA A 250 5.09 -16.77 2.63
CA ALA A 250 6.47 -16.38 2.76
C ALA A 250 7.22 -16.50 1.43
N GLY A 251 7.84 -15.39 1.01
CA GLY A 251 8.76 -15.35 -0.10
C GLY A 251 9.41 -13.99 -0.20
N ALA A 252 10.71 -13.96 -0.49
CA ALA A 252 11.36 -12.72 -0.87
C ALA A 252 10.77 -12.19 -2.19
N PRO A 253 10.62 -10.85 -2.35
CA PRO A 253 10.14 -10.27 -3.59
C PRO A 253 10.97 -10.73 -4.79
N VAL A 254 10.30 -11.16 -5.85
CA VAL A 254 10.97 -11.67 -7.06
C VAL A 254 11.58 -10.51 -7.87
N ALA A 255 10.85 -9.39 -7.95
CA ALA A 255 11.37 -8.13 -8.49
C ALA A 255 12.44 -7.53 -7.56
N GLY A 256 13.48 -6.93 -8.15
CA GLY A 256 14.58 -6.31 -7.42
C GLY A 256 15.92 -6.44 -8.17
N PRO A 257 17.02 -6.81 -7.48
CA PRO A 257 18.31 -7.04 -8.15
C PRO A 257 18.24 -8.17 -9.17
N ARG A 258 19.14 -8.12 -10.18
CA ARG A 258 19.32 -9.16 -11.19
C ARG A 258 19.49 -10.55 -10.54
N TRP A 259 18.92 -11.58 -11.17
CA TRP A 259 18.96 -12.96 -10.68
C TRP A 259 20.34 -13.60 -10.89
N SER A 260 21.27 -13.30 -9.99
CA SER A 260 22.50 -14.08 -9.83
C SER A 260 22.21 -15.41 -9.13
N ALA A 261 23.11 -16.39 -9.21
CA ALA A 261 22.99 -17.66 -8.48
C ALA A 261 22.74 -17.46 -6.97
N LYS A 262 23.42 -16.48 -6.35
CA LYS A 262 23.20 -16.09 -4.94
C LYS A 262 21.77 -15.59 -4.70
N ARG A 263 21.23 -14.77 -5.61
CA ARG A 263 19.86 -14.25 -5.51
C ARG A 263 18.83 -15.35 -5.73
N GLN A 264 19.03 -16.22 -6.70
CA GLN A 264 18.17 -17.38 -6.96
C GLN A 264 18.12 -18.32 -5.75
N ALA A 265 19.27 -18.63 -5.13
CA ALA A 265 19.34 -19.41 -3.90
C ALA A 265 18.59 -18.73 -2.74
N GLN A 266 18.68 -17.40 -2.61
CA GLN A 266 17.91 -16.65 -1.62
C GLN A 266 16.40 -16.73 -1.88
N LEU A 267 15.96 -16.60 -3.14
CA LEU A 267 14.55 -16.69 -3.52
C LEU A 267 13.97 -18.07 -3.19
N LEU A 268 14.74 -19.13 -3.48
CA LEU A 268 14.40 -20.50 -3.15
C LEU A 268 14.33 -20.72 -1.64
N ALA A 269 15.39 -20.38 -0.90
CA ALA A 269 15.46 -20.56 0.55
C ALA A 269 14.33 -19.82 1.30
N SER A 270 13.95 -18.63 0.83
CA SER A 270 12.85 -17.86 1.43
C SER A 270 11.48 -18.52 1.31
N ARG A 271 11.34 -19.46 0.36
CA ARG A 271 10.10 -20.17 0.03
C ARG A 271 10.16 -21.61 0.52
N VAL A 272 11.00 -22.42 -0.11
CA VAL A 272 11.19 -23.85 0.19
C VAL A 272 11.66 -24.04 1.62
N GLY A 273 12.69 -23.30 2.07
CA GLY A 273 13.18 -23.44 3.44
C GLY A 273 12.15 -23.06 4.51
N THR A 274 11.30 -22.06 4.24
CA THR A 274 10.19 -21.72 5.13
C THR A 274 9.13 -22.82 5.15
N THR A 275 8.79 -23.39 3.99
CA THR A 275 7.85 -24.50 3.86
C THR A 275 8.36 -25.76 4.56
N GLU A 276 9.63 -26.13 4.37
CA GLU A 276 10.26 -27.27 5.04
C GLU A 276 10.28 -27.10 6.56
N ALA A 277 10.54 -25.89 7.06
CA ALA A 277 10.47 -25.60 8.49
C ALA A 277 9.04 -25.78 9.04
N LEU A 278 8.02 -25.34 8.29
CA LEU A 278 6.61 -25.57 8.64
C LEU A 278 6.26 -27.06 8.64
N LEU A 279 6.73 -27.83 7.65
CA LEU A 279 6.52 -29.27 7.61
C LEU A 279 7.20 -30.00 8.77
N ASN A 280 8.42 -29.61 9.12
CA ASN A 280 9.14 -30.19 10.26
C ASN A 280 8.37 -29.94 11.57
N TRP A 281 7.87 -28.72 11.78
CA TRP A 281 6.97 -28.44 12.91
C TRP A 281 5.69 -29.29 12.82
N LEU A 282 5.05 -29.35 11.65
CA LEU A 282 3.81 -30.10 11.42
C LEU A 282 3.99 -31.57 11.77
N GLN A 283 5.11 -32.21 11.42
CA GLN A 283 5.40 -33.60 11.72
C GLN A 283 5.28 -33.90 13.22
N HIS A 284 5.77 -32.99 14.07
CA HIS A 284 5.83 -33.16 15.52
C HIS A 284 4.66 -32.51 16.27
N ALA A 285 3.77 -31.77 15.60
CA ALA A 285 2.61 -31.16 16.21
C ALA A 285 1.60 -32.23 16.70
N GLN A 286 1.10 -32.10 17.93
CA GLN A 286 0.08 -32.99 18.48
C GLN A 286 -1.27 -32.81 17.79
N HIS A 287 -1.60 -31.58 17.38
CA HIS A 287 -2.81 -31.23 16.66
C HIS A 287 -2.46 -30.82 15.24
N LYS A 288 -2.93 -31.57 14.25
CA LYS A 288 -2.75 -31.22 12.84
C LYS A 288 -3.79 -30.18 12.42
N PRO A 289 -3.41 -29.13 11.68
CA PRO A 289 -4.36 -28.18 11.12
C PRO A 289 -5.28 -28.88 10.12
N GLU A 290 -6.50 -28.40 9.99
CA GLU A 290 -7.45 -28.90 8.98
C GLU A 290 -7.10 -28.41 7.57
N LEU A 291 -6.41 -27.27 7.46
CA LEU A 291 -6.14 -26.61 6.18
C LEU A 291 -4.72 -26.01 6.13
N TRP A 292 -4.07 -26.23 4.99
CA TRP A 292 -2.87 -25.54 4.57
C TRP A 292 -3.13 -24.79 3.25
N ILE A 293 -3.09 -23.46 3.28
CA ILE A 293 -3.10 -22.62 2.08
C ILE A 293 -1.65 -22.27 1.71
N GLN A 294 -1.23 -22.67 0.52
CA GLN A 294 0.12 -22.48 0.00
C GLN A 294 0.11 -21.45 -1.12
N ALA A 295 0.86 -20.35 -0.98
CA ALA A 295 1.13 -19.49 -2.12
C ALA A 295 2.08 -20.16 -3.11
N SER A 296 1.82 -19.93 -4.39
CA SER A 296 2.68 -20.18 -5.54
C SER A 296 2.52 -19.01 -6.52
N ALA A 297 2.95 -19.15 -7.77
CA ALA A 297 2.75 -18.17 -8.81
C ALA A 297 2.49 -18.82 -10.16
N ILE A 298 1.83 -18.08 -11.06
CA ILE A 298 1.66 -18.52 -12.45
C ILE A 298 2.98 -18.73 -13.18
N GLY A 299 4.09 -18.22 -12.65
CA GLY A 299 5.46 -18.51 -13.13
C GLY A 299 5.78 -20.00 -13.22
N PHE A 300 5.01 -20.88 -12.57
CA PHE A 300 5.02 -22.33 -12.79
C PHE A 300 4.94 -22.72 -14.28
N TYR A 301 4.13 -22.00 -15.06
CA TYR A 301 3.91 -22.29 -16.48
C TYR A 301 5.03 -21.79 -17.40
N GLY A 302 5.98 -21.00 -16.88
CA GLY A 302 7.01 -20.34 -17.67
C GLY A 302 6.44 -19.40 -18.73
N VAL A 303 7.31 -18.96 -19.65
CA VAL A 303 6.90 -18.17 -20.82
C VAL A 303 6.21 -19.08 -21.83
N ARG A 304 5.03 -18.68 -22.30
CA ARG A 304 4.23 -19.43 -23.28
C ARG A 304 3.77 -18.50 -24.41
N ASP A 305 3.31 -19.09 -25.50
CA ASP A 305 2.70 -18.33 -26.58
C ASP A 305 1.43 -17.61 -26.10
N ALA A 306 1.25 -16.35 -26.51
CA ALA A 306 0.12 -15.52 -26.09
C ALA A 306 -1.26 -16.09 -26.49
N SER A 307 -1.32 -16.92 -27.53
CA SER A 307 -2.55 -17.59 -27.99
C SER A 307 -2.92 -18.79 -27.12
N GLN A 308 -1.94 -19.43 -26.46
CA GLN A 308 -2.15 -20.62 -25.66
C GLN A 308 -2.80 -20.24 -24.31
N SER A 309 -3.98 -20.80 -24.04
CA SER A 309 -4.65 -20.65 -22.75
C SER A 309 -4.24 -21.79 -21.81
N LEU A 310 -3.88 -21.45 -20.57
CA LEU A 310 -3.30 -22.37 -19.58
C LEU A 310 -4.20 -22.47 -18.36
N ASP A 311 -4.71 -23.67 -18.09
CA ASP A 311 -5.47 -23.97 -16.88
C ASP A 311 -4.61 -24.70 -15.83
N GLU A 312 -5.23 -25.17 -14.75
CA GLU A 312 -4.53 -25.87 -13.66
C GLU A 312 -3.92 -27.22 -14.08
N ASN A 313 -4.33 -27.80 -15.21
CA ASN A 313 -3.83 -29.07 -15.74
C ASN A 313 -2.66 -28.89 -16.72
N ALA A 314 -2.38 -27.65 -17.15
CA ALA A 314 -1.30 -27.37 -18.07
C ALA A 314 0.08 -27.72 -17.46
N GLU A 315 0.97 -28.20 -18.32
CA GLU A 315 2.31 -28.61 -17.94
C GLU A 315 3.17 -27.45 -17.44
N ARG A 316 4.11 -27.79 -16.56
CA ARG A 316 5.14 -26.89 -16.06
C ARG A 316 5.95 -26.30 -17.23
N GLY A 317 6.30 -25.02 -17.11
CA GLY A 317 7.21 -24.36 -18.03
C GLY A 317 8.68 -24.62 -17.76
N GLU A 318 9.50 -23.90 -18.51
CA GLU A 318 10.95 -23.90 -18.38
C GLU A 318 11.44 -22.63 -17.68
N GLY A 319 12.73 -22.61 -17.34
CA GLY A 319 13.38 -21.46 -16.70
C GLY A 319 13.27 -21.42 -15.18
N PHE A 320 14.04 -20.52 -14.58
CA PHE A 320 14.21 -20.43 -13.14
C PHE A 320 12.89 -20.22 -12.38
N MET A 321 11.97 -19.41 -12.91
CA MET A 321 10.68 -19.17 -12.26
C MET A 321 9.80 -20.43 -12.21
N ALA A 322 9.81 -21.22 -13.28
CA ALA A 322 9.08 -22.48 -13.31
C ALA A 322 9.68 -23.50 -12.34
N ASP A 323 11.02 -23.59 -12.27
CA ASP A 323 11.71 -24.42 -11.26
C ASP A 323 11.38 -23.97 -9.84
N LEU A 324 11.45 -22.66 -9.58
CA LEU A 324 11.18 -22.09 -8.26
C LEU A 324 9.76 -22.41 -7.79
N CYS A 325 8.75 -22.23 -8.66
CA CYS A 325 7.35 -22.51 -8.32
C CYS A 325 7.14 -24.01 -8.12
N ALA A 326 7.65 -24.87 -9.02
CA ALA A 326 7.50 -26.31 -8.91
C ALA A 326 8.12 -26.87 -7.62
N ARG A 327 9.34 -26.43 -7.27
CA ARG A 327 9.99 -26.82 -6.00
C ARG A 327 9.26 -26.29 -4.78
N TRP A 328 8.64 -25.10 -4.89
CA TRP A 328 7.87 -24.54 -3.79
C TRP A 328 6.58 -25.33 -3.54
N GLU A 329 5.85 -25.68 -4.61
CA GLU A 329 4.64 -26.51 -4.54
C GLU A 329 4.98 -27.90 -3.99
N SER A 330 6.00 -28.57 -4.53
CA SER A 330 6.40 -29.92 -4.07
C SER A 330 6.90 -29.93 -2.63
N SER A 331 7.55 -28.86 -2.17
CA SER A 331 7.98 -28.75 -0.77
C SER A 331 6.83 -28.73 0.24
N ALA A 332 5.59 -28.42 -0.18
CA ALA A 332 4.43 -28.36 0.71
C ALA A 332 3.55 -29.63 0.61
N GLU A 333 3.64 -30.38 -0.50
CA GLU A 333 2.84 -31.59 -0.77
C GLU A 333 2.84 -32.62 0.37
N PRO A 334 3.95 -32.90 1.09
CA PRO A 334 3.96 -33.86 2.18
C PRO A 334 2.96 -33.57 3.32
N ALA A 335 2.45 -32.34 3.45
CA ALA A 335 1.43 -32.00 4.43
C ALA A 335 0.17 -32.88 4.31
N THR A 336 -0.18 -33.29 3.09
CA THR A 336 -1.35 -34.15 2.80
C THR A 336 -1.24 -35.53 3.46
N ARG A 337 -0.02 -36.05 3.64
CA ARG A 337 0.24 -37.34 4.30
C ARG A 337 -0.11 -37.32 5.80
N PHE A 338 -0.21 -36.12 6.39
CA PHE A 338 -0.65 -35.92 7.77
C PHE A 338 -2.17 -35.65 7.87
N GLY A 339 -2.93 -35.87 6.80
CA GLY A 339 -4.37 -35.62 6.76
C GLY A 339 -4.75 -34.13 6.63
N VAL A 340 -3.78 -33.26 6.35
CA VAL A 340 -4.03 -31.81 6.20
C VAL A 340 -4.51 -31.54 4.78
N ARG A 341 -5.70 -30.94 4.64
CA ARG A 341 -6.20 -30.50 3.33
C ARG A 341 -5.33 -29.37 2.80
N GLN A 342 -4.93 -29.47 1.54
CA GLN A 342 -4.06 -28.47 0.93
C GLN A 342 -4.77 -27.71 -0.19
N VAL A 343 -4.59 -26.39 -0.21
CA VAL A 343 -5.01 -25.50 -1.29
C VAL A 343 -3.80 -24.70 -1.76
N VAL A 344 -3.39 -24.91 -3.01
CA VAL A 344 -2.27 -24.20 -3.63
C VAL A 344 -2.81 -23.10 -4.53
N LEU A 345 -2.38 -21.85 -4.33
CA LEU A 345 -2.82 -20.70 -5.11
C LEU A 345 -1.68 -20.23 -6.02
N ARG A 346 -1.80 -20.50 -7.33
CA ARG A 346 -0.88 -19.95 -8.35
C ARG A 346 -1.29 -18.50 -8.66
N LEU A 347 -0.68 -17.56 -7.95
CA LEU A 347 -1.01 -16.14 -8.04
C LEU A 347 -0.54 -15.54 -9.37
N GLY A 348 -1.44 -14.81 -10.04
CA GLY A 348 -1.07 -13.87 -11.11
C GLY A 348 -0.39 -12.61 -10.58
N ILE A 349 -0.33 -11.58 -11.42
CA ILE A 349 0.10 -10.25 -10.98
C ILE A 349 -0.99 -9.68 -10.07
N VAL A 350 -0.73 -9.65 -8.76
CA VAL A 350 -1.72 -9.18 -7.79
C VAL A 350 -1.74 -7.65 -7.77
N PHE A 351 -2.88 -7.08 -8.17
CA PHE A 351 -3.18 -5.66 -8.15
C PHE A 351 -3.88 -5.29 -6.84
N GLY A 352 -3.46 -4.15 -6.27
CA GLY A 352 -4.07 -3.57 -5.08
C GLY A 352 -3.36 -2.27 -4.70
N PRO A 353 -3.69 -1.67 -3.54
CA PRO A 353 -3.06 -0.44 -3.04
C PRO A 353 -1.59 -0.70 -2.64
N GLY A 354 -0.70 -0.77 -3.63
CA GLY A 354 0.71 -1.17 -3.48
C GLY A 354 1.13 -2.27 -4.44
N GLY A 355 1.95 -3.20 -3.96
CA GLY A 355 2.40 -4.37 -4.73
C GLY A 355 3.05 -4.00 -6.07
N ALA A 356 2.75 -4.80 -7.10
CA ALA A 356 3.28 -4.60 -8.45
C ALA A 356 2.58 -3.46 -9.20
N LEU A 357 1.35 -3.09 -8.82
CA LEU A 357 0.59 -2.07 -9.54
C LEU A 357 1.20 -0.67 -9.38
N LYS A 358 1.60 -0.30 -8.15
CA LYS A 358 2.17 1.02 -7.86
C LYS A 358 3.34 1.41 -8.80
N PRO A 359 4.41 0.60 -8.95
CA PRO A 359 5.50 0.95 -9.87
C PRO A 359 5.08 0.96 -11.34
N LEU A 360 4.08 0.15 -11.73
CA LEU A 360 3.55 0.16 -13.10
C LEU A 360 2.76 1.45 -13.40
N LEU A 361 2.06 2.02 -12.42
CA LEU A 361 1.27 3.24 -12.58
C LEU A 361 2.09 4.53 -12.49
N MET A 362 3.23 4.51 -11.79
CA MET A 362 4.03 5.72 -11.54
C MET A 362 4.38 6.50 -12.83
N PRO A 363 4.88 5.89 -13.92
CA PRO A 363 5.17 6.63 -15.16
C PRO A 363 3.93 7.30 -15.76
N PHE A 364 2.76 6.67 -15.66
CA PHE A 364 1.50 7.22 -16.17
C PHE A 364 1.07 8.46 -15.40
N HIS A 365 1.30 8.53 -14.08
CA HIS A 365 1.00 9.71 -13.28
C HIS A 365 1.78 10.94 -13.74
N PHE A 366 3.00 10.74 -14.24
CA PHE A 366 3.86 11.77 -14.81
C PHE A 366 3.66 12.01 -16.32
N GLY A 367 2.67 11.36 -16.95
CA GLY A 367 2.41 11.51 -18.39
C GLY A 367 3.40 10.79 -19.31
N PHE A 368 4.27 9.93 -18.74
CA PHE A 368 5.19 9.05 -19.47
C PHE A 368 4.60 7.64 -19.65
N GLY A 369 3.27 7.55 -19.78
CA GLY A 369 2.56 6.29 -20.00
C GLY A 369 2.94 5.68 -21.35
N GLY A 370 3.12 4.36 -21.38
CA GLY A 370 3.61 3.71 -22.58
C GLY A 370 3.53 2.19 -22.63
N ARG A 371 3.72 1.68 -23.85
CA ARG A 371 3.79 0.25 -24.17
C ARG A 371 5.19 -0.28 -23.95
N MET A 372 5.32 -1.45 -23.34
CA MET A 372 6.59 -2.16 -23.13
C MET A 372 6.71 -3.28 -24.16
N GLY A 373 7.83 -3.33 -24.88
CA GLY A 373 8.00 -4.26 -26.00
C GLY A 373 6.94 -4.05 -27.07
N ASP A 374 6.57 -5.09 -27.78
CA ASP A 374 5.50 -5.05 -28.78
C ASP A 374 4.09 -4.88 -28.16
N GLY A 375 3.98 -5.01 -26.83
CA GLY A 375 2.76 -4.91 -26.05
C GLY A 375 1.81 -6.10 -26.21
N ARG A 376 2.22 -7.18 -26.88
CA ARG A 376 1.38 -8.36 -27.12
C ARG A 376 1.44 -9.35 -25.96
N GLN A 377 2.46 -9.25 -25.10
CA GLN A 377 2.61 -10.12 -23.95
C GLN A 377 1.37 -10.05 -23.05
N ILE A 378 0.87 -11.22 -22.67
CA ILE A 378 -0.36 -11.34 -21.88
C ILE A 378 -0.05 -11.20 -20.40
N MET A 379 -0.76 -10.27 -19.77
CA MET A 379 -0.75 -10.04 -18.35
C MET A 379 -1.94 -10.78 -17.72
N SER A 380 -1.64 -11.88 -17.03
CA SER A 380 -2.60 -12.55 -16.16
C SER A 380 -2.50 -11.95 -14.75
N TRP A 381 -3.52 -11.20 -14.35
CA TRP A 381 -3.55 -10.39 -13.14
C TRP A 381 -4.72 -10.81 -12.24
N VAL A 382 -4.75 -10.34 -10.99
CA VAL A 382 -5.88 -10.56 -10.08
C VAL A 382 -5.97 -9.43 -9.06
N HIS A 383 -7.18 -9.07 -8.64
CA HIS A 383 -7.36 -8.11 -7.55
C HIS A 383 -7.03 -8.75 -6.20
N ARG A 384 -6.32 -8.04 -5.31
CA ARG A 384 -5.94 -8.53 -3.97
C ARG A 384 -7.16 -9.01 -3.18
N ASP A 385 -8.28 -8.30 -3.26
CA ASP A 385 -9.48 -8.66 -2.50
C ASP A 385 -10.14 -9.95 -3.03
N ASP A 386 -9.97 -10.30 -4.30
CA ASP A 386 -10.39 -11.61 -4.82
C ASP A 386 -9.49 -12.73 -4.28
N VAL A 387 -8.18 -12.48 -4.12
CA VAL A 387 -7.26 -13.44 -3.48
C VAL A 387 -7.71 -13.72 -2.03
N LEU A 388 -8.04 -12.67 -1.27
CA LEU A 388 -8.49 -12.80 0.12
C LEU A 388 -9.84 -13.53 0.22
N GLN A 389 -10.78 -13.25 -0.68
CA GLN A 389 -12.05 -13.96 -0.75
C GLN A 389 -11.90 -15.44 -1.06
N VAL A 390 -10.99 -15.83 -1.96
CA VAL A 390 -10.70 -17.25 -2.24
C VAL A 390 -10.04 -17.92 -1.03
N MET A 391 -9.15 -17.24 -0.31
CA MET A 391 -8.58 -17.77 0.94
C MET A 391 -9.66 -17.99 2.02
N ALA A 392 -10.56 -17.01 2.20
CA ALA A 392 -11.69 -17.15 3.12
C ALA A 392 -12.63 -18.28 2.71
N ARG A 393 -12.92 -18.42 1.41
CA ARG A 393 -13.70 -19.54 0.89
C ARG A 393 -13.01 -20.87 1.16
N ALA A 394 -11.71 -20.99 0.94
CA ALA A 394 -10.96 -22.22 1.24
C ALA A 394 -11.02 -22.59 2.73
N MET A 395 -11.08 -21.62 3.64
CA MET A 395 -11.26 -21.83 5.08
C MET A 395 -12.67 -22.33 5.47
N ASN A 396 -13.69 -22.04 4.66
CA ASN A 396 -15.09 -22.34 4.95
C ASN A 396 -15.69 -23.46 4.09
N ASP A 397 -15.05 -23.81 2.98
CA ASP A 397 -15.49 -24.82 2.01
C ASP A 397 -14.51 -26.00 2.01
N PRO A 398 -14.82 -27.11 2.71
CA PRO A 398 -13.96 -28.30 2.75
C PRO A 398 -13.77 -28.97 1.39
N SER A 399 -14.61 -28.69 0.39
CA SER A 399 -14.48 -29.27 -0.96
C SER A 399 -13.31 -28.68 -1.75
N LEU A 400 -12.86 -27.46 -1.39
CA LEU A 400 -11.74 -26.80 -2.06
C LEU A 400 -10.42 -27.49 -1.67
N SER A 401 -9.77 -28.11 -2.65
CA SER A 401 -8.51 -28.82 -2.47
C SER A 401 -7.69 -28.89 -3.76
N GLY A 402 -6.38 -29.01 -3.64
CA GLY A 402 -5.44 -29.01 -4.76
C GLY A 402 -5.09 -27.60 -5.25
N THR A 403 -4.69 -27.51 -6.52
CA THR A 403 -4.15 -26.28 -7.10
C THR A 403 -5.23 -25.47 -7.82
N TYR A 404 -5.19 -24.15 -7.64
CA TYR A 404 -6.06 -23.17 -8.30
C TYR A 404 -5.24 -22.04 -8.90
N ASN A 405 -5.58 -21.64 -10.13
CA ASN A 405 -5.05 -20.43 -10.73
C ASN A 405 -5.77 -19.22 -10.16
N MET A 406 -5.05 -18.41 -9.40
CA MET A 406 -5.57 -17.21 -8.77
C MET A 406 -5.31 -16.01 -9.69
N VAL A 407 -6.08 -15.97 -10.79
CA VAL A 407 -6.08 -14.95 -11.83
C VAL A 407 -7.52 -14.50 -12.10
N ALA A 408 -7.73 -13.24 -12.50
CA ALA A 408 -9.01 -12.77 -12.98
C ALA A 408 -9.37 -13.48 -14.31
N PRO A 409 -10.66 -13.64 -14.65
CA PRO A 409 -11.08 -14.26 -15.91
C PRO A 409 -10.62 -13.50 -17.15
N GLU A 410 -10.50 -12.17 -17.08
CA GLU A 410 -10.02 -11.34 -18.18
C GLU A 410 -8.49 -11.20 -18.16
N ALA A 411 -7.81 -12.02 -18.95
CA ALA A 411 -6.40 -11.79 -19.28
C ALA A 411 -6.29 -10.72 -20.40
N VAL A 412 -5.35 -9.78 -20.24
CA VAL A 412 -5.19 -8.63 -21.16
C VAL A 412 -3.77 -8.56 -21.70
N SER A 413 -3.57 -8.00 -22.89
CA SER A 413 -2.23 -7.68 -23.38
C SER A 413 -1.64 -6.48 -22.64
N GLN A 414 -0.32 -6.33 -22.63
CA GLN A 414 0.34 -5.16 -22.03
C GLN A 414 -0.09 -3.86 -22.71
N GLY A 415 -0.31 -3.87 -24.03
CA GLY A 415 -0.83 -2.72 -24.77
C GLY A 415 -2.25 -2.32 -24.33
N THR A 416 -3.12 -3.31 -24.10
CA THR A 416 -4.46 -3.08 -23.53
C THR A 416 -4.35 -2.53 -22.10
N PHE A 417 -3.49 -3.11 -21.26
CA PHE A 417 -3.23 -2.59 -19.92
C PHE A 417 -2.81 -1.11 -19.94
N ALA A 418 -1.80 -0.77 -20.74
CA ALA A 418 -1.30 0.61 -20.85
C ALA A 418 -2.41 1.58 -21.31
N THR A 419 -3.19 1.19 -22.31
CA THR A 419 -4.30 2.01 -22.82
C THR A 419 -5.40 2.20 -21.78
N THR A 420 -5.78 1.15 -21.05
CA THR A 420 -6.80 1.22 -20.00
C THR A 420 -6.34 2.10 -18.84
N VAL A 421 -5.08 1.96 -18.39
CA VAL A 421 -4.50 2.84 -17.36
C VAL A 421 -4.54 4.30 -17.80
N GLY A 422 -4.13 4.61 -19.04
CA GLY A 422 -4.20 5.98 -19.58
C GLY A 422 -5.61 6.55 -19.59
N LYS A 423 -6.62 5.74 -19.93
CA LYS A 423 -8.04 6.15 -19.89
C LYS A 423 -8.52 6.42 -18.46
N VAL A 424 -8.26 5.50 -17.53
CA VAL A 424 -8.71 5.63 -16.13
C VAL A 424 -8.06 6.83 -15.45
N LEU A 425 -6.73 7.00 -15.62
CA LEU A 425 -5.99 8.12 -15.04
C LEU A 425 -6.14 9.43 -15.81
N LYS A 426 -6.77 9.41 -16.99
CA LYS A 426 -6.86 10.55 -17.93
C LYS A 426 -5.49 11.12 -18.29
N ARG A 427 -4.54 10.23 -18.63
CA ARG A 427 -3.14 10.57 -18.97
C ARG A 427 -2.78 10.02 -20.36
N PRO A 428 -1.89 10.71 -21.11
CA PRO A 428 -1.51 10.26 -22.44
C PRO A 428 -0.70 8.95 -22.39
N VAL A 429 -0.87 8.13 -23.42
CA VAL A 429 -0.15 6.87 -23.62
C VAL A 429 0.53 6.91 -24.98
N TRP A 430 1.82 7.17 -24.99
CA TRP A 430 2.56 7.47 -26.21
C TRP A 430 3.98 6.89 -26.21
N LEU A 431 4.55 6.64 -25.03
CA LEU A 431 5.91 6.12 -24.91
C LEU A 431 5.96 4.65 -25.38
N HIS A 432 7.06 4.28 -26.02
CA HIS A 432 7.36 2.89 -26.35
C HIS A 432 8.71 2.52 -25.75
N VAL A 433 8.71 1.55 -24.83
CA VAL A 433 9.93 1.05 -24.18
C VAL A 433 10.38 -0.21 -24.91
N PRO A 434 11.49 -0.18 -25.67
CA PRO A 434 11.96 -1.34 -26.42
C PRO A 434 12.49 -2.43 -25.48
N ALA A 435 12.22 -3.69 -25.81
CA ALA A 435 12.58 -4.84 -24.97
C ALA A 435 14.09 -5.11 -24.93
N ALA A 436 14.79 -4.96 -26.06
CA ALA A 436 16.19 -5.31 -26.22
C ALA A 436 17.14 -4.69 -25.17
N PRO A 437 17.15 -3.36 -24.94
CA PRO A 437 18.06 -2.77 -23.94
C PRO A 437 17.73 -3.24 -22.52
N VAL A 438 16.45 -3.46 -22.21
CA VAL A 438 16.07 -3.93 -20.88
C VAL A 438 16.43 -5.39 -20.67
N ARG A 439 16.25 -6.25 -21.67
CA ARG A 439 16.70 -7.66 -21.63
C ARG A 439 18.21 -7.77 -21.43
N ALA A 440 19.01 -6.92 -22.09
CA ALA A 440 20.47 -6.92 -21.91
C ALA A 440 20.87 -6.59 -20.45
N LEU A 441 20.23 -5.58 -19.85
CA LEU A 441 20.53 -5.15 -18.48
C LEU A 441 19.98 -6.14 -17.43
N ALA A 442 18.72 -6.55 -17.56
CA ALA A 442 18.00 -7.32 -16.55
C ALA A 442 18.18 -8.85 -16.65
N GLY A 443 18.65 -9.38 -17.79
CA GLY A 443 18.75 -10.83 -18.01
C GLY A 443 17.39 -11.52 -17.95
N GLU A 444 17.34 -12.72 -17.35
CA GLU A 444 16.09 -13.49 -17.13
C GLU A 444 15.00 -12.72 -16.36
N MET A 445 15.37 -11.72 -15.53
CA MET A 445 14.39 -10.89 -14.83
C MET A 445 13.53 -10.06 -15.80
N ALA A 446 14.01 -9.81 -17.03
CA ALA A 446 13.23 -9.11 -18.04
C ALA A 446 11.95 -9.85 -18.42
N GLU A 447 11.89 -11.18 -18.21
CA GLU A 447 10.68 -11.98 -18.44
C GLU A 447 9.48 -11.47 -17.63
N LEU A 448 9.71 -10.92 -16.44
CA LEU A 448 8.65 -10.33 -15.61
C LEU A 448 7.95 -9.13 -16.26
N PHE A 449 8.57 -8.48 -17.24
CA PHE A 449 8.11 -7.24 -17.85
C PHE A 449 7.76 -7.38 -19.33
N PHE A 450 8.50 -8.24 -20.06
CA PHE A 450 8.41 -8.34 -21.52
C PHE A 450 7.85 -9.67 -22.00
N ASP A 451 7.65 -10.63 -21.10
CA ASP A 451 7.04 -11.92 -21.41
C ASP A 451 5.77 -12.09 -20.57
N GLY A 452 4.99 -13.11 -20.89
CA GLY A 452 3.72 -13.34 -20.22
C GLY A 452 3.11 -14.69 -20.58
N GLN A 453 1.97 -14.96 -19.98
CA GLN A 453 1.20 -16.16 -20.25
C GLN A 453 -0.29 -15.89 -20.03
N LYS A 454 -1.14 -16.52 -20.84
CA LYS A 454 -2.59 -16.43 -20.72
C LYS A 454 -3.11 -17.56 -19.83
N VAL A 455 -3.25 -17.26 -18.55
CA VAL A 455 -3.72 -18.22 -17.53
C VAL A 455 -5.19 -18.00 -17.28
N VAL A 456 -5.94 -19.09 -17.12
CA VAL A 456 -7.37 -19.07 -16.84
C VAL A 456 -7.68 -19.71 -15.49
N PRO A 457 -8.62 -19.15 -14.70
CA PRO A 457 -8.99 -19.68 -13.38
C PRO A 457 -10.06 -20.78 -13.50
N ALA A 458 -9.81 -21.81 -14.31
CA ALA A 458 -10.83 -22.77 -14.73
C ALA A 458 -11.47 -23.50 -13.54
N ARG A 459 -10.67 -23.96 -12.57
CA ARG A 459 -11.20 -24.65 -11.39
C ARG A 459 -11.99 -23.74 -10.45
N LEU A 460 -11.62 -22.46 -10.32
CA LEU A 460 -12.40 -21.50 -9.52
C LEU A 460 -13.76 -21.21 -10.16
N LEU A 461 -13.79 -21.04 -11.48
CA LEU A 461 -15.03 -20.84 -12.23
C LEU A 461 -15.94 -22.08 -12.18
N GLN A 462 -15.37 -23.28 -12.33
CA GLN A 462 -16.11 -24.55 -12.18
C GLN A 462 -16.66 -24.72 -10.75
N ALA A 463 -15.92 -24.28 -9.74
CA ALA A 463 -16.39 -24.23 -8.35
C ALA A 463 -17.43 -23.11 -8.10
N GLY A 464 -17.87 -22.38 -9.12
CA GLY A 464 -18.87 -21.32 -9.02
C GLY A 464 -18.38 -20.05 -8.32
N TYR A 465 -17.05 -19.85 -8.19
CA TYR A 465 -16.52 -18.61 -7.63
C TYR A 465 -16.84 -17.44 -8.56
N ARG A 466 -17.37 -16.35 -7.99
CA ARG A 466 -17.66 -15.11 -8.71
C ARG A 466 -16.63 -14.06 -8.30
N PHE A 467 -15.82 -13.64 -9.26
CA PHE A 467 -14.84 -12.59 -9.06
C PHE A 467 -15.56 -11.26 -8.82
N ARG A 468 -15.11 -10.53 -7.80
CA ARG A 468 -15.58 -9.17 -7.54
C ARG A 468 -15.07 -8.20 -8.59
N TYR A 469 -13.84 -8.42 -9.08
CA TYR A 469 -13.22 -7.61 -10.13
C TYR A 469 -12.84 -8.48 -11.34
N PRO A 470 -13.82 -8.86 -12.18
CA PRO A 470 -13.56 -9.74 -13.33
C PRO A 470 -12.86 -9.03 -14.49
N THR A 471 -12.90 -7.70 -14.55
CA THR A 471 -12.33 -6.89 -15.64
C THR A 471 -11.29 -5.88 -15.16
N LEU A 472 -10.32 -5.56 -16.02
CA LEU A 472 -9.21 -4.67 -15.68
C LEU A 472 -9.71 -3.25 -15.39
N ASP A 473 -10.68 -2.74 -16.16
CA ASP A 473 -11.23 -1.40 -15.97
C ASP A 473 -11.87 -1.25 -14.58
N ALA A 474 -12.66 -2.24 -14.15
CA ALA A 474 -13.28 -2.24 -12.82
C ALA A 474 -12.23 -2.30 -11.70
N ALA A 475 -11.20 -3.14 -11.85
CA ALA A 475 -10.11 -3.24 -10.89
C ALA A 475 -9.29 -1.95 -10.81
N LEU A 476 -8.97 -1.31 -11.93
CA LEU A 476 -8.20 -0.07 -11.93
C LEU A 476 -9.00 1.08 -11.33
N ARG A 477 -10.29 1.24 -11.64
CA ARG A 477 -11.14 2.28 -11.03
C ARG A 477 -11.32 2.13 -9.52
N ASP A 478 -11.20 0.92 -8.99
CA ASP A 478 -11.21 0.69 -7.55
C ASP A 478 -9.88 1.11 -6.90
N LEU A 479 -8.77 0.93 -7.63
CA LEU A 479 -7.41 1.12 -7.15
C LEU A 479 -6.78 2.47 -7.48
N THR A 480 -7.44 3.28 -8.32
CA THR A 480 -7.01 4.61 -8.78
C THR A 480 -8.21 5.53 -8.89
#